data_AF-A0A7Y9MBW8-F1
#
_entry.id   AF-A0A7Y9MBW8-F1
#
_cell.length_a   1.000
_cell.length_b   1.000
_cell.length_c   1.000
_cell.angle_alpha   90.00
_cell.angle_beta   90.00
_cell.angle_gamma   90.00
#
_symmetry.space_group_name_H-M   'P 1'
#
loop_
_entity.id
_entity.type
_entity.pdbx_description
1 polymer ?
#
loop_
_entity_poly.entity_id
_entity_poly.type
_entity_poly.pdbx_seq_one_letter_code
_entity_poly.pdbx_strand_id
1 'polypeptide(L)'
;MTTPKQTVVTAVGRLFGQKDASAIDDYFGPVYVQHSALGVDGLEGVRDLLAQLPPGFRYELVRAVSDGDLVVTHGLYFGYGPGPVVGFDVWRVQDGRIVEHWDALAPSTSPDERAAVDGPTEPSQGPADHNREVVLGLLSAGTRSAAVDHAPALAAAGPYVVGTVRQVIAEGDFVFTRSEGTAGDAAAILNDLWRVEGDRAVERWSLVAAVPAQLPHGNGVF
;
A
#
# COMPACT_ATOMS: atom_id res chain seq x y z
N MET A 1 -14.04 -20.33 -6.25
CA MET A 1 -13.20 -19.91 -5.10
C MET A 1 -13.08 -18.40 -5.14
N THR A 2 -13.16 -17.74 -3.99
CA THR A 2 -12.97 -16.28 -3.86
C THR A 2 -11.53 -15.92 -4.25
N THR A 3 -11.34 -14.85 -5.02
CA THR A 3 -9.98 -14.42 -5.41
C THR A 3 -9.23 -13.78 -4.23
N PRO A 4 -7.89 -13.68 -4.26
CA PRO A 4 -7.13 -12.92 -3.27
C PRO A 4 -7.64 -11.48 -3.11
N LYS A 5 -7.88 -10.77 -4.22
CA LYS A 5 -8.47 -9.42 -4.20
C LYS A 5 -9.81 -9.39 -3.46
N GLN A 6 -10.74 -10.28 -3.83
CA GLN A 6 -12.06 -10.32 -3.19
C GLN A 6 -11.95 -10.63 -1.68
N THR A 7 -11.03 -11.51 -1.30
CA THR A 7 -10.75 -11.86 0.10
C THR A 7 -10.30 -10.61 0.87
N VAL A 8 -9.29 -9.90 0.36
CA VAL A 8 -8.73 -8.69 1.00
C VAL A 8 -9.76 -7.56 1.06
N VAL A 9 -10.41 -7.22 -0.07
CA VAL A 9 -11.40 -6.13 -0.13
C VAL A 9 -12.56 -6.38 0.85
N THR A 10 -13.04 -7.62 0.93
CA THR A 10 -14.13 -7.98 1.86
C THR A 10 -13.66 -7.92 3.32
N ALA A 11 -12.50 -8.49 3.61
CA ALA A 11 -11.93 -8.54 4.96
C ALA A 11 -11.67 -7.13 5.50
N VAL A 12 -10.95 -6.29 4.75
CA VAL A 12 -10.60 -4.90 5.13
C VAL A 12 -11.86 -4.04 5.23
N GLY A 13 -12.82 -4.20 4.31
CA GLY A 13 -14.10 -3.48 4.36
C GLY A 13 -14.92 -3.81 5.61
N ARG A 14 -14.96 -5.08 6.03
CA ARG A 14 -15.60 -5.47 7.29
C ARG A 14 -14.79 -5.00 8.51
N LEU A 15 -13.50 -5.29 8.53
CA LEU A 15 -12.64 -5.00 9.67
C LEU A 15 -12.57 -3.50 9.98
N PHE A 16 -12.21 -2.66 9.01
CA PHE A 16 -12.02 -1.22 9.25
C PHE A 16 -13.25 -0.38 8.88
N GLY A 17 -13.98 -0.75 7.83
CA GLY A 17 -15.17 -0.01 7.40
C GLY A 17 -16.36 -0.21 8.34
N GLN A 18 -16.61 -1.46 8.74
CA GLN A 18 -17.75 -1.84 9.59
C GLN A 18 -17.36 -2.05 11.06
N LYS A 19 -16.05 -2.04 11.37
CA LYS A 19 -15.51 -2.32 12.71
C LYS A 19 -15.90 -3.71 13.22
N ASP A 20 -16.01 -4.66 12.30
CA ASP A 20 -16.44 -6.03 12.57
C ASP A 20 -15.23 -6.94 12.84
N ALA A 21 -14.99 -7.23 14.12
CA ALA A 21 -13.90 -8.09 14.57
C ALA A 21 -14.02 -9.54 14.05
N SER A 22 -15.22 -10.01 13.70
CA SER A 22 -15.40 -11.38 13.19
C SER A 22 -14.74 -11.59 11.82
N ALA A 23 -14.41 -10.51 11.10
CA ALA A 23 -13.62 -10.57 9.88
C ALA A 23 -12.23 -11.22 10.09
N ILE A 24 -11.68 -11.11 11.31
CA ILE A 24 -10.40 -11.73 11.67
C ILE A 24 -10.52 -13.25 11.58
N ASP A 25 -11.56 -13.82 12.19
CA ASP A 25 -11.76 -15.27 12.23
C ASP A 25 -12.18 -15.83 10.85
N ASP A 26 -12.92 -15.03 10.07
CA ASP A 26 -13.42 -15.41 8.76
C ASP A 26 -12.35 -15.40 7.66
N TYR A 27 -11.45 -14.41 7.67
CA TYR A 27 -10.56 -14.14 6.54
C TYR A 27 -9.06 -14.23 6.83
N PHE A 28 -8.62 -14.24 8.09
CA PHE A 28 -7.19 -14.30 8.39
C PHE A 28 -6.76 -15.74 8.67
N GLY A 29 -5.51 -16.06 8.33
CA GLY A 29 -4.91 -17.36 8.59
C GLY A 29 -4.51 -17.51 10.05
N PRO A 30 -4.29 -18.74 10.54
CA PRO A 30 -3.85 -18.97 11.92
C PRO A 30 -2.44 -18.39 12.19
N VAL A 31 -1.67 -18.14 11.13
CA VAL A 31 -0.41 -17.39 11.15
C VAL A 31 -0.63 -16.13 10.33
N TYR A 32 -0.36 -14.98 10.96
CA TYR A 32 -0.40 -13.66 10.33
C TYR A 32 0.90 -12.94 10.69
N VAL A 33 1.72 -12.69 9.67
CA VAL A 33 3.02 -12.03 9.81
C VAL A 33 2.86 -10.54 9.53
N GLN A 34 3.20 -9.72 10.51
CA GLN A 34 3.16 -8.26 10.42
C GLN A 34 4.54 -7.69 10.09
N HIS A 35 4.59 -6.74 9.17
CA HIS A 35 5.78 -5.93 8.84
C HIS A 35 5.59 -4.43 9.09
N SER A 36 4.36 -3.97 9.36
CA SER A 36 4.05 -2.58 9.70
C SER A 36 4.80 -2.12 10.94
N ALA A 37 5.41 -0.94 10.86
CA ALA A 37 6.06 -0.30 12.00
C ALA A 37 5.08 0.06 13.14
N LEU A 38 3.77 0.01 12.88
CA LEU A 38 2.70 0.41 13.79
C LEU A 38 1.95 -0.78 14.38
N GLY A 39 2.16 -1.99 13.88
CA GLY A 39 1.36 -3.16 14.23
C GLY A 39 2.15 -4.18 15.04
N VAL A 40 1.58 -4.66 16.15
CA VAL A 40 2.11 -5.87 16.82
C VAL A 40 1.86 -7.09 15.93
N ASP A 41 2.75 -8.06 15.98
CA ASP A 41 2.64 -9.30 15.20
C ASP A 41 1.45 -10.17 15.60
N GLY A 42 0.96 -10.98 14.66
CA GLY A 42 -0.13 -11.92 14.88
C GLY A 42 -1.53 -11.30 14.97
N LEU A 43 -2.55 -12.16 15.07
CA LEU A 43 -3.95 -11.74 15.05
C LEU A 43 -4.38 -10.95 16.30
N GLU A 44 -3.73 -11.16 17.44
CA GLU A 44 -3.99 -10.36 18.64
C GLU A 44 -3.62 -8.89 18.41
N GLY A 45 -2.52 -8.61 17.69
CA GLY A 45 -2.17 -7.24 17.29
C GLY A 45 -3.26 -6.58 16.43
N VAL A 46 -3.91 -7.35 15.55
CA VAL A 46 -5.04 -6.87 14.73
C VAL A 46 -6.27 -6.60 15.59
N ARG A 47 -6.58 -7.48 16.56
CA ARG A 47 -7.69 -7.28 17.52
C ARG A 47 -7.47 -6.05 18.39
N ASP A 48 -6.25 -5.88 18.89
CA ASP A 48 -5.86 -4.73 19.72
C ASP A 48 -5.94 -3.42 18.94
N LEU A 49 -5.47 -3.40 17.68
CA LEU A 49 -5.60 -2.24 16.80
C LEU A 49 -7.08 -1.86 16.62
N LEU A 50 -7.94 -2.83 16.34
CA LEU A 50 -9.37 -2.59 16.15
C LEU A 50 -10.03 -2.01 17.41
N ALA A 51 -9.68 -2.54 18.59
CA ALA A 51 -10.21 -2.07 19.87
C ALA A 51 -9.74 -0.64 20.22
N GLN A 52 -8.61 -0.20 19.68
CA GLN A 52 -8.01 1.10 19.93
C GLN A 52 -8.35 2.16 18.88
N LEU A 53 -9.15 1.83 17.86
CA LEU A 53 -9.54 2.81 16.84
C LEU A 53 -10.25 4.02 17.48
N PRO A 54 -9.86 5.25 17.12
CA PRO A 54 -10.40 6.43 17.76
C PRO A 54 -11.89 6.63 17.44
N PRO A 55 -12.64 7.32 18.32
CA PRO A 55 -13.98 7.80 18.00
C PRO A 55 -13.94 8.62 16.71
N GLY A 56 -14.80 8.27 15.74
CA GLY A 56 -14.82 8.93 14.43
C GLY A 56 -13.87 8.32 13.40
N PHE A 57 -13.13 7.26 13.72
CA PHE A 57 -12.36 6.52 12.71
C PHE A 57 -13.26 6.08 11.55
N ARG A 58 -12.77 6.34 10.33
CA ARG A 58 -13.37 5.89 9.08
C ARG A 58 -12.26 5.47 8.13
N TYR A 59 -12.45 4.34 7.48
CA TYR A 59 -11.61 3.89 6.39
C TYR A 59 -12.35 4.02 5.06
N GLU A 60 -11.63 4.44 4.04
CA GLU A 60 -12.12 4.49 2.68
C GLU A 60 -11.12 3.81 1.74
N LEU A 61 -11.51 2.64 1.23
CA LEU A 61 -10.77 1.98 0.17
C LEU A 61 -11.00 2.75 -1.14
N VAL A 62 -9.91 3.17 -1.79
CA VAL A 62 -9.97 3.88 -3.07
C VAL A 62 -9.77 2.92 -4.24
N ARG A 63 -8.75 2.07 -4.17
CA ARG A 63 -8.43 1.10 -5.23
C ARG A 63 -7.73 -0.13 -4.67
N ALA A 64 -7.87 -1.25 -5.38
CA ALA A 64 -7.21 -2.51 -5.06
C ALA A 64 -6.63 -3.15 -6.33
N VAL A 65 -5.36 -3.52 -6.28
CA VAL A 65 -4.58 -4.13 -7.37
C VAL A 65 -4.07 -5.47 -6.88
N SER A 66 -4.23 -6.54 -7.65
CA SER A 66 -3.83 -7.88 -7.27
C SER A 66 -3.03 -8.59 -8.35
N ASP A 67 -2.02 -9.33 -7.92
CA ASP A 67 -1.12 -10.07 -8.77
C ASP A 67 -0.71 -11.35 -8.03
N GLY A 68 -1.12 -12.50 -8.56
CA GLY A 68 -0.96 -13.79 -7.87
C GLY A 68 -1.63 -13.80 -6.49
N ASP A 69 -0.83 -14.05 -5.45
CA ASP A 69 -1.26 -14.12 -4.05
C ASP A 69 -1.15 -12.78 -3.31
N LEU A 70 -0.61 -11.73 -3.95
CA LEU A 70 -0.45 -10.41 -3.38
C LEU A 70 -1.59 -9.47 -3.81
N VAL A 71 -2.02 -8.63 -2.88
CA VAL A 71 -2.98 -7.57 -3.12
C VAL A 71 -2.45 -6.30 -2.47
N VAL A 72 -2.42 -5.19 -3.20
CA VAL A 72 -2.22 -3.87 -2.61
C VAL A 72 -3.54 -3.11 -2.60
N THR A 73 -3.87 -2.53 -1.45
CA THR A 73 -4.95 -1.56 -1.30
C THR A 73 -4.37 -0.17 -1.13
N HIS A 74 -4.99 0.81 -1.80
CA HIS A 74 -4.71 2.22 -1.60
C HIS A 74 -5.95 2.88 -1.03
N GLY A 75 -5.80 3.58 0.09
CA GLY A 75 -6.95 4.09 0.83
C GLY A 75 -6.65 5.33 1.68
N LEU A 76 -7.73 5.87 2.24
CA LEU A 76 -7.72 7.00 3.16
C LEU A 76 -8.22 6.56 4.54
N TYR A 77 -7.50 6.99 5.56
CA TYR A 77 -7.79 6.77 6.98
C TYR A 77 -8.10 8.10 7.64
N PHE A 78 -9.26 8.20 8.28
CA PHE A 78 -9.72 9.41 8.97
C PHE A 78 -9.79 9.18 10.48
N GLY A 79 -9.71 10.27 11.25
CA GLY A 79 -9.87 10.24 12.71
C GLY A 79 -8.57 10.07 13.51
N TYR A 80 -7.42 9.89 12.85
CA TYR A 80 -6.10 9.90 13.50
C TYR A 80 -5.52 11.31 13.73
N GLY A 81 -6.15 12.34 13.18
CA GLY A 81 -5.66 13.71 13.23
C GLY A 81 -6.60 14.68 12.50
N PRO A 82 -6.16 15.93 12.26
CA PRO A 82 -6.99 16.97 11.66
C PRO A 82 -7.26 16.75 10.16
N GLY A 83 -6.54 15.86 9.49
CA GLY A 83 -6.73 15.51 8.09
C GLY A 83 -6.55 14.00 7.87
N PRO A 84 -6.83 13.51 6.64
CA PRO A 84 -6.69 12.10 6.33
C PRO A 84 -5.22 11.66 6.29
N VAL A 85 -5.02 10.39 6.63
CA VAL A 85 -3.78 9.65 6.34
C VAL A 85 -4.03 8.85 5.06
N VAL A 86 -3.14 8.97 4.09
CA VAL A 86 -3.13 8.14 2.87
C VAL A 86 -2.26 6.92 3.12
N GLY A 87 -2.68 5.76 2.59
CA GLY A 87 -1.99 4.50 2.83
C GLY A 87 -1.97 3.56 1.65
N PHE A 88 -0.83 2.88 1.51
CA PHE A 88 -0.73 1.61 0.79
C PHE A 88 -0.60 0.48 1.80
N ASP A 89 -1.43 -0.54 1.66
CA ASP A 89 -1.36 -1.77 2.45
C ASP A 89 -1.19 -2.95 1.48
N VAL A 90 -0.13 -3.72 1.65
CA VAL A 90 0.16 -4.93 0.87
C VAL A 90 -0.22 -6.14 1.71
N TRP A 91 -0.97 -7.05 1.13
CA TRP A 91 -1.52 -8.24 1.77
C TRP A 91 -1.11 -9.48 0.99
N ARG A 92 -0.66 -10.53 1.68
CA ARG A 92 -0.54 -11.87 1.08
C ARG A 92 -1.73 -12.73 1.46
N VAL A 93 -2.27 -13.44 0.48
CA VAL A 93 -3.36 -14.40 0.65
C VAL A 93 -2.88 -15.80 0.32
N GLN A 94 -2.96 -16.71 1.29
CA GLN A 94 -2.68 -18.13 1.10
C GLN A 94 -3.92 -18.94 1.48
N ASP A 95 -4.30 -19.90 0.63
CA ASP A 95 -5.47 -20.77 0.85
C ASP A 95 -6.78 -20.01 1.16
N GLY A 96 -6.95 -18.84 0.54
CA GLY A 96 -8.10 -17.96 0.75
C GLY A 96 -8.08 -17.20 2.08
N ARG A 97 -6.93 -17.14 2.76
CA ARG A 97 -6.73 -16.46 4.04
C ARG A 97 -5.62 -15.41 3.96
N ILE A 98 -5.78 -14.27 4.61
CA ILE A 98 -4.74 -13.25 4.76
C ILE A 98 -3.72 -13.75 5.79
N VAL A 99 -2.45 -13.84 5.38
CA VAL A 99 -1.37 -14.43 6.18
C VAL A 99 -0.18 -13.50 6.40
N GLU A 100 -0.11 -12.37 5.70
CA GLU A 100 1.03 -11.44 5.79
C GLU A 100 0.60 -10.02 5.39
N HIS A 101 1.23 -9.01 5.99
CA HIS A 101 0.90 -7.61 5.77
C HIS A 101 2.11 -6.67 5.88
N TRP A 102 2.16 -5.69 4.99
CA TRP A 102 3.04 -4.52 5.03
C TRP A 102 2.22 -3.26 4.79
N ASP A 103 2.65 -2.12 5.32
CA ASP A 103 2.03 -0.84 5.00
C ASP A 103 3.07 0.27 4.73
N ALA A 104 2.53 1.37 4.19
CA ALA A 104 3.14 2.68 4.21
C ALA A 104 2.05 3.71 4.37
N LEU A 105 2.18 4.58 5.39
CA LEU A 105 1.19 5.57 5.75
C LEU A 105 1.85 6.95 5.82
N ALA A 106 1.17 7.97 5.30
CA ALA A 106 1.58 9.36 5.48
C ALA A 106 0.37 10.28 5.63
N PRO A 107 0.46 11.36 6.43
CA PRO A 107 -0.56 12.41 6.41
C PRO A 107 -0.69 13.00 5.00
N SER A 108 -1.91 13.25 4.54
CA SER A 108 -2.12 14.09 3.37
C SER A 108 -1.64 15.51 3.68
N THR A 109 -0.86 16.11 2.76
CA THR A 109 -0.43 17.51 2.89
C THR A 109 -1.25 18.46 2.02
N SER A 110 -2.28 17.95 1.34
CA SER A 110 -3.15 18.73 0.47
C SER A 110 -4.35 19.29 1.25
N PRO A 111 -4.76 20.56 1.03
CA PRO A 111 -6.04 21.06 1.52
C PRO A 111 -7.24 20.32 0.95
N ASP A 112 -7.11 19.77 -0.26
CA ASP A 112 -8.05 18.80 -0.81
C ASP A 112 -7.69 17.41 -0.29
N GLU A 113 -8.56 16.89 0.58
CA GLU A 113 -8.43 15.59 1.25
C GLU A 113 -8.27 14.41 0.28
N ARG A 114 -8.73 14.56 -0.97
CA ARG A 114 -8.70 13.49 -1.98
C ARG A 114 -7.63 13.62 -3.04
N ALA A 115 -6.92 14.76 -3.11
CA ALA A 115 -5.91 14.96 -4.16
C ALA A 115 -4.84 13.85 -4.20
N ALA A 116 -4.44 13.31 -3.04
CA ALA A 116 -3.46 12.23 -2.95
C ALA A 116 -3.98 10.88 -3.46
N VAL A 117 -5.27 10.78 -3.80
CA VAL A 117 -5.91 9.56 -4.27
C VAL A 117 -6.75 9.79 -5.53
N ASP A 118 -6.63 10.95 -6.18
CA ASP A 118 -7.30 11.24 -7.44
C ASP A 118 -6.88 10.26 -8.54
N GLY A 119 -7.63 10.27 -9.66
CA GLY A 119 -7.40 9.39 -10.81
C GLY A 119 -8.21 8.09 -10.76
N PRO A 120 -8.00 7.19 -11.74
CA PRO A 120 -8.77 5.95 -11.87
C PRO A 120 -8.70 5.08 -10.61
N THR A 121 -9.81 4.40 -10.29
CA THR A 121 -9.92 3.54 -9.10
C THR A 121 -9.92 2.05 -9.44
N GLU A 122 -10.21 1.71 -10.69
CA GLU A 122 -10.31 0.33 -11.17
C GLU A 122 -9.20 0.05 -12.19
N PRO A 123 -8.48 -1.08 -12.07
CA PRO A 123 -7.57 -1.53 -13.10
C PRO A 123 -8.29 -1.76 -14.43
N SER A 124 -7.64 -1.33 -15.52
CA SER A 124 -8.08 -1.68 -16.87
C SER A 124 -7.89 -3.18 -17.18
N GLN A 125 -8.37 -3.62 -18.34
CA GLN A 125 -8.10 -4.97 -18.86
C GLN A 125 -6.77 -5.05 -19.63
N GLY A 126 -5.86 -4.11 -19.39
CA GLY A 126 -4.60 -3.94 -20.13
C GLY A 126 -3.52 -5.00 -19.84
N PRO A 127 -2.38 -4.94 -20.55
CA PRO A 127 -1.32 -5.95 -20.47
C PRO A 127 -0.43 -5.74 -19.23
N ALA A 128 -0.87 -6.28 -18.09
CA ALA A 128 -0.17 -6.13 -16.80
C ALA A 128 1.32 -6.51 -16.86
N ASP A 129 1.67 -7.61 -17.55
CA ASP A 129 3.06 -8.06 -17.67
C ASP A 129 3.96 -7.08 -18.42
N HIS A 130 3.47 -6.52 -19.52
CA HIS A 130 4.18 -5.49 -20.25
C HIS A 130 4.33 -4.21 -19.40
N ASN A 131 3.25 -3.78 -18.73
CA ASN A 131 3.29 -2.59 -17.89
C ASN A 131 4.26 -2.76 -16.71
N ARG A 132 4.38 -3.97 -16.17
CA ARG A 132 5.39 -4.34 -15.18
C ARG A 132 6.81 -4.08 -15.70
N GLU A 133 7.11 -4.54 -16.92
CA GLU A 133 8.42 -4.34 -17.56
C GLU A 133 8.71 -2.85 -17.81
N VAL A 134 7.72 -2.08 -18.25
CA VAL A 134 7.84 -0.62 -18.43
C VAL A 134 8.27 0.05 -17.12
N VAL A 135 7.57 -0.25 -16.01
CA VAL A 135 7.89 0.36 -14.71
C VAL A 135 9.26 -0.09 -14.19
N LEU A 136 9.59 -1.37 -14.28
CA LEU A 136 10.92 -1.85 -13.89
C LEU A 136 12.05 -1.22 -14.70
N GLY A 137 11.83 -0.98 -16.00
CA GLY A 137 12.74 -0.25 -16.86
C GLY A 137 12.93 1.20 -16.41
N LEU A 138 11.84 1.90 -16.07
CA LEU A 138 11.88 3.28 -15.57
C LEU A 138 12.66 3.41 -14.26
N LEU A 139 12.41 2.50 -13.31
CA LEU A 139 13.12 2.46 -12.02
C LEU A 139 14.61 2.20 -12.21
N SER A 140 14.96 1.23 -13.07
CA SER A 140 16.37 0.86 -13.34
C SER A 140 17.14 1.99 -14.02
N ALA A 141 16.48 2.77 -14.87
CA ALA A 141 17.09 3.90 -15.57
C ALA A 141 17.25 5.15 -14.70
N GLY A 142 16.70 5.16 -13.47
CA GLY A 142 16.66 6.36 -12.61
C GLY A 142 15.94 7.54 -13.25
N THR A 143 15.07 7.28 -14.23
CA THR A 143 14.46 8.32 -15.05
C THR A 143 13.30 8.95 -14.29
N ARG A 144 13.31 10.30 -14.16
CA ARG A 144 12.13 11.02 -13.68
C ARG A 144 11.03 10.89 -14.73
N SER A 145 9.96 10.19 -14.39
CA SER A 145 8.77 10.07 -15.24
C SER A 145 8.13 11.45 -15.45
N ALA A 146 7.54 11.67 -16.63
CA ALA A 146 6.68 12.81 -16.91
C ALA A 146 5.23 12.60 -16.40
N ALA A 147 4.99 11.52 -15.66
CA ALA A 147 3.72 11.21 -15.04
C ALA A 147 3.22 12.35 -14.15
N VAL A 148 1.90 12.53 -14.12
CA VAL A 148 1.25 13.36 -13.10
C VAL A 148 1.53 12.71 -11.75
N ASP A 149 2.18 13.46 -10.87
CA ASP A 149 2.57 12.98 -9.55
C ASP A 149 1.54 13.44 -8.51
N HIS A 150 0.81 12.48 -7.97
CA HIS A 150 -0.19 12.66 -6.92
C HIS A 150 0.42 12.48 -5.54
N ALA A 151 1.74 12.53 -5.39
CA ALA A 151 2.47 12.29 -4.15
C ALA A 151 2.87 13.59 -3.41
N PRO A 152 2.00 14.19 -2.58
CA PRO A 152 2.41 15.28 -1.70
C PRO A 152 3.52 14.89 -0.71
N ALA A 153 3.57 13.62 -0.28
CA ALA A 153 4.55 13.12 0.68
C ALA A 153 5.99 13.09 0.14
N LEU A 154 6.16 13.01 -1.18
CA LEU A 154 7.45 13.05 -1.86
C LEU A 154 8.17 14.39 -1.65
N ALA A 155 7.40 15.48 -1.56
CA ALA A 155 7.95 16.82 -1.37
C ALA A 155 8.61 16.99 0.01
N ALA A 156 8.15 16.25 1.03
CA ALA A 156 8.73 16.28 2.37
C ALA A 156 10.00 15.41 2.49
N ALA A 157 10.09 14.32 1.71
CA ALA A 157 11.20 13.37 1.77
C ALA A 157 12.46 13.83 0.99
N GLY A 158 12.34 14.81 0.09
CA GLY A 158 13.43 15.24 -0.78
C GLY A 158 13.73 14.25 -1.91
N PRO A 159 14.87 14.38 -2.61
CA PRO A 159 15.25 13.43 -3.65
C PRO A 159 15.48 12.04 -3.03
N TYR A 160 14.93 11.02 -3.67
CA TYR A 160 15.11 9.63 -3.28
C TYR A 160 15.72 8.82 -4.43
N VAL A 161 16.39 7.73 -4.07
CA VAL A 161 17.02 6.79 -4.99
C VAL A 161 16.45 5.42 -4.74
N VAL A 162 15.90 4.81 -5.79
CA VAL A 162 15.42 3.43 -5.75
C VAL A 162 16.63 2.49 -5.82
N GLY A 163 16.70 1.56 -4.87
CA GLY A 163 17.65 0.46 -4.84
C GLY A 163 16.98 -0.85 -5.26
N THR A 164 16.91 -1.81 -4.34
CA THR A 164 16.32 -3.14 -4.60
C THR A 164 14.80 -3.08 -4.63
N VAL A 165 14.20 -3.46 -5.75
CA VAL A 165 12.74 -3.70 -5.82
C VAL A 165 12.43 -5.03 -5.13
N ARG A 166 11.57 -5.01 -4.10
CA ARG A 166 11.23 -6.17 -3.27
C ARG A 166 9.93 -6.83 -3.70
N GLN A 167 8.94 -6.03 -4.08
CA GLN A 167 7.64 -6.51 -4.54
C GLN A 167 7.18 -5.71 -5.75
N VAL A 168 6.54 -6.41 -6.69
CA VAL A 168 5.89 -5.81 -7.85
C VAL A 168 4.52 -6.47 -8.01
N ILE A 169 3.46 -5.66 -8.03
CA ILE A 169 2.07 -6.12 -8.12
C ILE A 169 1.44 -5.39 -9.29
N ALA A 170 1.16 -6.10 -10.39
CA ALA A 170 0.63 -5.50 -11.60
C ALA A 170 -0.74 -6.07 -11.98
N GLU A 171 -1.68 -5.18 -12.29
CA GLU A 171 -2.99 -5.55 -12.83
C GLU A 171 -3.46 -4.46 -13.79
N GLY A 172 -3.82 -4.85 -15.01
CA GLY A 172 -4.23 -3.89 -16.03
C GLY A 172 -3.14 -2.86 -16.30
N ASP A 173 -3.49 -1.59 -16.13
CA ASP A 173 -2.64 -0.41 -16.25
C ASP A 173 -1.97 0.00 -14.95
N PHE A 174 -2.30 -0.63 -13.83
CA PHE A 174 -1.66 -0.35 -12.54
C PHE A 174 -0.47 -1.27 -12.28
N VAL A 175 0.61 -0.68 -11.80
CA VAL A 175 1.78 -1.40 -11.30
C VAL A 175 2.20 -0.78 -9.98
N PHE A 176 2.15 -1.54 -8.90
CA PHE A 176 2.69 -1.13 -7.63
C PHE A 176 4.09 -1.73 -7.44
N THR A 177 5.00 -0.93 -6.90
CA THR A 177 6.33 -1.36 -6.52
C THR A 177 6.64 -0.97 -5.09
N ARG A 178 7.19 -1.92 -4.33
CA ARG A 178 7.77 -1.67 -3.01
C ARG A 178 9.27 -1.94 -3.08
N SER A 179 10.06 -0.95 -2.72
CA SER A 179 11.51 -0.98 -2.92
C SER A 179 12.27 -0.51 -1.69
N GLU A 180 13.46 -1.05 -1.52
CA GLU A 180 14.52 -0.43 -0.74
C GLU A 180 15.08 0.77 -1.48
N GLY A 181 15.54 1.77 -0.75
CA GLY A 181 16.21 2.92 -1.34
C GLY A 181 16.76 3.87 -0.29
N THR A 182 17.03 5.09 -0.72
CA THR A 182 17.39 6.19 0.17
C THR A 182 16.52 7.42 -0.09
N ALA A 183 16.26 8.19 0.95
CA ALA A 183 15.72 9.55 0.86
C ALA A 183 16.73 10.49 1.50
N GLY A 184 17.37 11.34 0.69
CA GLY A 184 18.64 11.95 1.08
C GLY A 184 19.69 10.86 1.40
N ASP A 185 20.31 10.96 2.59
CA ASP A 185 21.33 10.02 3.06
C ASP A 185 20.76 8.86 3.92
N ALA A 186 19.45 8.87 4.19
CA ALA A 186 18.80 7.88 5.06
C ALA A 186 18.17 6.73 4.26
N ALA A 187 18.23 5.51 4.80
CA ALA A 187 17.52 4.36 4.23
C ALA A 187 16.00 4.59 4.25
N ALA A 188 15.35 4.24 3.15
CA ALA A 188 13.93 4.45 2.95
C ALA A 188 13.24 3.23 2.32
N ILE A 189 11.96 3.10 2.63
CA ILE A 189 10.99 2.20 2.00
C ILE A 189 10.21 3.05 1.00
N LEU A 190 10.28 2.68 -0.27
CA LEU A 190 9.66 3.41 -1.37
C LEU A 190 8.45 2.60 -1.86
N ASN A 191 7.28 3.21 -1.82
CA ASN A 191 6.03 2.59 -2.25
C ASN A 191 5.47 3.46 -3.36
N ASP A 192 5.46 2.95 -4.58
CA ASP A 192 5.00 3.68 -5.75
C ASP A 192 3.92 2.86 -6.46
N LEU A 193 2.76 3.47 -6.68
CA LEU A 193 1.77 2.99 -7.62
C LEU A 193 1.88 3.80 -8.91
N TRP A 194 1.98 3.13 -10.03
CA TRP A 194 2.10 3.70 -11.36
C TRP A 194 0.86 3.36 -12.18
N ARG A 195 0.40 4.31 -12.98
CA ARG A 195 -0.52 4.02 -14.09
C ARG A 195 0.22 4.13 -15.41
N VAL A 196 0.05 3.14 -16.28
CA VAL A 196 0.80 2.99 -17.53
C VAL A 196 -0.13 3.06 -18.74
N GLU A 197 0.24 3.85 -19.74
CA GLU A 197 -0.42 3.90 -21.05
C GLU A 197 0.60 3.71 -22.17
N GLY A 198 0.46 2.60 -22.91
CA GLY A 198 1.50 2.17 -23.86
C GLY A 198 2.83 1.98 -23.14
N ASP A 199 3.91 2.53 -23.68
CA ASP A 199 5.26 2.39 -23.12
C ASP A 199 5.63 3.48 -22.08
N ARG A 200 4.64 4.11 -21.44
CA ARG A 200 4.89 5.26 -20.55
C ARG A 200 4.06 5.22 -19.28
N ALA A 201 4.68 5.58 -18.17
CA ALA A 201 3.94 5.96 -16.97
C ALA A 201 3.28 7.34 -17.15
N VAL A 202 1.99 7.43 -16.87
CA VAL A 202 1.17 8.65 -17.03
C VAL A 202 0.70 9.22 -15.70
N GLU A 203 0.56 8.40 -14.66
CA GLU A 203 0.26 8.84 -13.30
C GLU A 203 1.10 8.07 -12.28
N ARG A 204 1.38 8.70 -11.14
CA ARG A 204 2.11 8.09 -10.03
C ARG A 204 1.55 8.56 -8.68
N TRP A 205 1.46 7.64 -7.74
CA TRP A 205 1.20 7.89 -6.32
C TRP A 205 2.33 7.28 -5.50
N SER A 206 2.97 8.06 -4.64
CA SER A 206 4.18 7.64 -3.92
C SER A 206 4.08 7.93 -2.43
N LEU A 207 4.47 6.93 -1.63
CA LEU A 207 4.70 7.07 -0.19
C LEU A 207 6.12 6.61 0.14
N VAL A 208 6.92 7.54 0.67
CA VAL A 208 8.28 7.30 1.13
C VAL A 208 8.26 7.25 2.65
N ALA A 209 8.63 6.11 3.22
CA ALA A 209 8.73 5.92 4.66
C ALA A 209 10.21 5.72 5.06
N ALA A 210 10.62 6.29 6.19
CA ALA A 210 11.91 5.98 6.77
C ALA A 210 11.93 4.53 7.26
N VAL A 211 13.08 3.86 7.18
CA VAL A 211 13.26 2.55 7.83
C VAL A 211 13.31 2.77 9.36
N PRO A 212 12.37 2.22 10.14
CA PRO A 212 12.37 2.38 11.60
C PRO A 212 13.60 1.72 12.22
N ALA A 213 14.17 2.36 13.25
CA ALA A 213 15.27 1.77 14.01
C ALA A 213 14.83 0.59 14.88
N GLN A 214 13.54 0.54 15.23
CA GLN A 214 12.92 -0.49 16.07
C GLN A 214 11.54 -0.83 15.51
N LEU A 215 11.15 -2.09 15.66
CA LEU A 215 9.86 -2.61 15.26
C LEU A 215 9.19 -3.29 16.47
N PRO A 216 7.86 -3.31 16.53
CA PRO A 216 7.11 -4.07 17.54
C PRO A 216 7.21 -5.61 17.35
N HIS A 217 7.94 -6.07 16.34
CA HIS A 217 8.09 -7.47 15.94
C HIS A 217 9.46 -7.76 15.32
N GLY A 218 9.79 -9.04 15.15
CA GLY A 218 11.08 -9.52 14.61
C GLY A 218 11.13 -9.70 13.09
N ASN A 219 10.03 -9.48 12.37
CA ASN A 219 9.88 -9.87 10.96
C ASN A 219 10.61 -8.95 9.95
N GLY A 220 11.16 -7.83 10.41
CA GLY A 220 11.74 -6.79 9.55
C GLY A 220 10.67 -6.01 8.77
N VAL A 221 11.11 -5.07 7.94
CA VAL A 221 10.20 -4.23 7.13
C VAL A 221 10.04 -4.70 5.69
N PHE A 222 10.83 -5.66 5.19
CA PHE A 222 10.78 -6.12 3.79
C PHE A 222 10.38 -7.58 3.69
#